data_AF-A0A285Q7F9-F1
#
_entry.id   AF-A0A285Q7F9-F1
#
_cell.length_a   1.000
_cell.length_b   1.000
_cell.length_c   1.000
_cell.angle_alpha   90.00
_cell.angle_beta   90.00
_cell.angle_gamma   90.00
#
_symmetry.space_group_name_H-M   'P 1'
#
loop_
_entity.id
_entity.type
_entity.pdbx_description
1 polymer ?
#
loop_
_entity_poly.entity_id
_entity_poly.type
_entity_poly.pdbx_seq_one_letter_code
_entity_poly.pdbx_strand_id
1 'polypeptide(L)'
;MDYYDREYISAVINYFWGDGAASPQSVNERSAEVIYKAVSEAQACSASMDLVPRPSGGKPGISYIVKQIASIGKNIISGNTSVYHVCKVKISASYKSEIIMALKGI
;
A
#
# COMPACT_ATOMS: atom_id res chain seq x y z
N MET A 1 12.98 8.96 3.04
CA MET A 1 12.05 8.12 3.81
C MET A 1 12.62 7.97 5.20
N ASP A 2 11.91 8.47 6.21
CA ASP A 2 12.36 8.43 7.59
C ASP A 2 11.95 7.11 8.29
N TYR A 3 12.19 7.02 9.59
CA TYR A 3 11.84 5.83 10.39
C TYR A 3 10.33 5.61 10.45
N TYR A 4 9.55 6.66 10.67
CA TYR A 4 8.09 6.58 10.80
C TYR A 4 7.43 6.21 9.48
N ASP A 5 7.94 6.75 8.36
CA ASP A 5 7.49 6.35 7.02
C ASP A 5 7.62 4.83 6.83
N ARG A 6 8.77 4.25 7.20
CA ARG A 6 9.03 2.81 7.09
C ARG A 6 8.12 1.99 7.98
N GLU A 7 7.86 2.47 9.19
CA GLU A 7 6.94 1.82 10.13
C GLU A 7 5.53 1.74 9.54
N TYR A 8 4.98 2.87 9.07
CA TYR A 8 3.64 2.88 8.46
C TYR A 8 3.58 2.07 7.17
N ILE A 9 4.60 2.15 6.31
CA ILE A 9 4.65 1.36 5.08
C ILE A 9 4.69 -0.14 5.40
N SER A 10 5.48 -0.56 6.38
CA SER A 10 5.53 -1.97 6.79
C SER A 10 4.18 -2.46 7.32
N ALA A 11 3.44 -1.61 8.05
CA ALA A 11 2.09 -1.93 8.51
C ALA A 11 1.10 -2.11 7.34
N VAL A 12 1.21 -1.29 6.30
CA VAL A 12 0.37 -1.43 5.08
C VAL A 12 0.70 -2.72 4.35
N ILE A 13 1.98 -3.07 4.22
CA ILE A 13 2.40 -4.33 3.60
C ILE A 13 1.85 -5.52 4.41
N ASN A 14 2.01 -5.50 5.74
CA ASN A 14 1.49 -6.54 6.63
C ASN A 14 -0.03 -6.64 6.59
N TYR A 15 -0.75 -5.52 6.37
CA TYR A 15 -2.18 -5.56 6.13
C TYR A 15 -2.54 -6.42 4.92
N PHE A 16 -1.85 -6.30 3.78
CA PHE A 16 -2.15 -7.08 2.57
C PHE A 16 -1.68 -8.55 2.68
N TRP A 17 -0.46 -8.79 3.15
CA TRP A 17 0.18 -10.12 3.08
C TRP A 17 0.35 -10.85 4.42
N GLY A 18 -0.18 -10.29 5.50
CA GLY A 18 -0.14 -10.86 6.84
C GLY A 18 1.04 -10.34 7.67
N ASP A 19 0.92 -10.51 8.99
CA ASP A 19 1.93 -10.08 9.94
C ASP A 19 3.28 -10.74 9.66
N GLY A 20 4.35 -9.94 9.68
CA GLY A 20 5.71 -10.40 9.40
C GLY A 20 6.08 -10.44 7.91
N ALA A 21 5.19 -10.05 7.00
CA ALA A 21 5.52 -9.92 5.58
C ALA A 21 6.59 -8.84 5.31
N ALA A 22 6.60 -7.77 6.11
CA ALA A 22 7.64 -6.75 6.10
C ALA A 22 7.97 -6.25 7.51
N SER A 23 9.24 -5.95 7.72
CA SER A 23 9.73 -5.13 8.83
C SER A 23 10.07 -3.71 8.35
N PRO A 24 10.09 -2.69 9.22
CA PRO A 24 10.50 -1.34 8.84
C PRO A 24 11.89 -1.31 8.17
N GLN A 25 12.80 -2.18 8.57
CA GLN A 25 14.16 -2.27 8.02
C GLN A 25 14.19 -2.83 6.60
N SER A 26 13.24 -3.71 6.25
CA SER A 26 13.11 -4.25 4.89
C SER A 26 12.49 -3.27 3.90
N VAL A 27 11.86 -2.19 4.39
CA VAL A 27 11.21 -1.18 3.56
C VAL A 27 12.23 -0.25 2.91
N ASN A 28 12.15 -0.19 1.59
CA ASN A 28 12.90 0.70 0.71
C ASN A 28 11.97 1.43 -0.28
N GLU A 29 12.53 2.34 -1.07
CA GLU A 29 11.77 3.16 -2.02
C GLU A 29 11.00 2.31 -3.03
N ARG A 30 11.59 1.20 -3.51
CA ARG A 30 10.93 0.30 -4.44
C ARG A 30 9.71 -0.37 -3.82
N SER A 31 9.83 -0.87 -2.59
CA SER A 31 8.70 -1.45 -1.87
C SER A 31 7.59 -0.42 -1.62
N ALA A 32 7.95 0.85 -1.38
CA ALA A 32 7.00 1.96 -1.26
C ALA A 32 6.26 2.22 -2.59
N GLU A 33 6.94 2.20 -3.73
CA GLU A 33 6.28 2.33 -5.03
C GLU A 33 5.29 1.18 -5.32
N VAL A 34 5.67 -0.06 -5.00
CA VAL A 34 4.83 -1.23 -5.24
C VAL A 34 3.59 -1.18 -4.37
N ILE A 35 3.75 -0.94 -3.06
CA ILE A 35 2.59 -0.86 -2.17
C ILE A 35 1.69 0.33 -2.48
N TYR A 36 2.23 1.44 -3.00
CA TYR A 36 1.42 2.56 -3.48
C TYR A 36 0.48 2.15 -4.60
N LYS A 37 1.00 1.45 -5.62
CA LYS A 37 0.19 0.95 -6.73
C LYS A 37 -0.86 -0.04 -6.24
N ALA A 38 -0.44 -1.01 -5.44
CA ALA A 38 -1.34 -2.02 -4.87
C ALA A 38 -2.50 -1.36 -4.08
N VAL A 39 -2.19 -0.43 -3.18
CA VAL A 39 -3.19 0.29 -2.39
C VAL A 39 -4.09 1.15 -3.28
N SER A 40 -3.54 1.87 -4.25
CA SER A 40 -4.31 2.71 -5.16
C SER A 40 -5.30 1.87 -5.97
N GLU A 41 -4.88 0.71 -6.47
CA GLU A 41 -5.75 -0.23 -7.18
C GLU A 41 -6.78 -0.89 -6.26
N ALA A 42 -6.40 -1.23 -5.02
CA ALA A 42 -7.34 -1.79 -4.05
C ALA A 42 -8.45 -0.80 -3.70
N GLN A 43 -8.09 0.47 -3.54
CA GLN A 43 -9.04 1.55 -3.32
C GLN A 43 -9.88 1.85 -4.57
N ALA A 44 -9.31 1.81 -5.77
CA ALA A 44 -10.06 1.99 -7.02
C ALA A 44 -11.06 0.84 -7.25
N CYS A 45 -10.66 -0.40 -6.95
CA CYS A 45 -11.53 -1.56 -6.93
C CYS A 45 -12.68 -1.36 -5.93
N SER A 46 -12.38 -0.91 -4.71
CA SER A 46 -13.40 -0.70 -3.67
C SER A 46 -14.36 0.43 -4.04
N ALA A 47 -13.84 1.55 -4.57
CA ALA A 47 -14.67 2.65 -5.05
C ALA A 47 -15.56 2.25 -6.24
N SER A 48 -15.08 1.35 -7.11
CA SER A 48 -15.88 0.80 -8.20
C SER A 48 -17.00 -0.10 -7.69
N MET A 49 -16.78 -0.82 -6.58
CA MET A 49 -17.82 -1.57 -5.87
C MET A 49 -18.83 -0.63 -5.20
N ASP A 50 -18.39 0.54 -4.73
CA ASP A 50 -19.25 1.60 -4.19
C ASP A 50 -19.91 2.47 -5.28
N LEU A 51 -19.65 2.20 -6.57
CA LEU A 51 -20.11 2.99 -7.73
C LEU A 51 -19.70 4.48 -7.68
N VAL A 52 -18.63 4.83 -6.95
CA VAL A 52 -18.16 6.21 -6.80
C VAL A 52 -16.95 6.49 -7.69
N PRO A 53 -17.04 7.39 -8.68
CA PRO A 53 -15.88 7.79 -9.49
C PRO A 53 -14.90 8.61 -8.64
N ARG A 54 -13.61 8.27 -8.69
CA ARG A 54 -12.53 9.12 -8.15
C ARG A 54 -11.91 9.98 -9.25
N PRO A 55 -11.55 11.24 -8.96
CA PRO A 55 -10.91 12.12 -9.93
C PRO A 55 -9.53 11.59 -10.34
N SER A 56 -9.28 11.55 -11.64
CA SER A 56 -7.99 11.20 -12.25
C SER A 56 -7.03 12.39 -12.17
N GLY A 57 -5.97 12.30 -11.38
CA GLY A 57 -4.89 13.28 -11.29
C GLY A 57 -3.55 12.71 -11.74
N GLY A 58 -2.68 13.57 -12.29
CA GLY A 58 -1.39 13.21 -12.89
C GLY A 58 -0.42 12.46 -11.97
N LYS A 59 0.58 11.82 -12.58
CA LYS A 59 1.56 10.96 -11.90
C LYS A 59 2.28 11.72 -10.76
N PRO A 60 2.04 11.37 -9.48
CA PRO A 60 2.68 12.05 -8.37
C PRO A 60 4.16 11.69 -8.25
N GLY A 61 4.95 12.61 -7.68
CA GLY A 61 6.36 12.36 -7.36
C GLY A 61 6.55 11.42 -6.15
N ILE A 62 7.74 10.83 -6.02
CA ILE A 62 8.08 9.83 -4.99
C ILE A 62 7.79 10.34 -3.56
N SER A 63 8.11 11.60 -3.25
CA SER A 63 7.83 12.18 -1.92
C SER A 63 6.34 12.20 -1.58
N TYR A 64 5.48 12.44 -2.57
CA TYR A 64 4.02 12.40 -2.39
C TYR A 64 3.53 10.97 -2.18
N ILE A 65 4.08 10.02 -2.94
CA ILE A 65 3.77 8.60 -2.84
C ILE A 65 4.03 8.10 -1.42
N VAL A 66 5.22 8.36 -0.87
CA VAL A 66 5.59 7.95 0.50
C VAL A 66 4.60 8.51 1.53
N LYS A 67 4.32 9.82 1.47
CA LYS A 67 3.39 10.49 2.40
C LYS A 67 1.96 9.94 2.32
N GLN A 68 1.48 9.64 1.11
CA GLN A 68 0.14 9.07 0.92
C GLN A 68 0.04 7.68 1.56
N ILE A 69 1.02 6.82 1.34
CA ILE A 69 1.02 5.48 1.94
C ILE A 69 1.11 5.56 3.45
N ALA A 70 1.97 6.43 4.00
CA ALA A 70 2.09 6.60 5.44
C ALA A 70 0.75 7.01 6.08
N SER A 71 0.01 7.92 5.44
CA SER A 71 -1.35 8.30 5.87
C SER A 71 -2.33 7.12 5.84
N ILE A 72 -2.26 6.29 4.79
CA ILE A 72 -3.09 5.09 4.67
C ILE A 72 -2.72 4.07 5.76
N GLY A 73 -1.43 3.88 6.02
CA GLY A 73 -0.94 3.02 7.10
C GLY A 73 -1.43 3.47 8.46
N LYS A 74 -1.39 4.77 8.74
CA LYS A 74 -1.97 5.35 9.95
C LYS A 74 -3.46 5.03 10.08
N ASN A 75 -4.23 5.14 8.99
CA ASN A 75 -5.66 4.82 9.00
C ASN A 75 -5.95 3.32 9.20
N ILE A 76 -5.10 2.45 8.62
CA ILE A 76 -5.17 0.99 8.85
C ILE A 76 -4.93 0.68 10.32
N ILE A 77 -3.88 1.24 10.92
CA ILE A 77 -3.55 1.05 12.34
C ILE A 77 -4.68 1.56 13.23
N SER A 78 -5.34 2.66 12.85
CA SER A 78 -6.50 3.19 13.58
C SER A 78 -7.81 2.45 13.29
N GLY A 79 -7.81 1.36 12.51
CA GLY A 79 -8.99 0.55 12.20
C GLY A 79 -9.97 1.16 11.20
N ASN A 80 -9.60 2.23 10.50
CA ASN A 80 -10.44 2.92 9.53
C ASN A 80 -10.01 2.59 8.10
N THR A 81 -10.28 1.35 7.66
CA THR A 81 -9.91 0.89 6.30
C THR A 81 -11.09 0.85 5.36
N SER A 82 -11.03 1.62 4.27
CA SER A 82 -12.04 1.67 3.20
C SER A 82 -11.85 0.64 2.08
N VAL A 83 -11.06 -0.42 2.31
CA VAL A 83 -10.77 -1.45 1.30
C VAL A 83 -11.60 -2.70 1.55
N TYR A 84 -12.45 -3.09 0.60
CA TYR A 84 -13.23 -4.32 0.68
C TYR A 84 -12.33 -5.56 0.64
N HIS A 85 -12.74 -6.61 1.35
CA HIS A 85 -11.99 -7.86 1.46
C HIS A 85 -11.69 -8.50 0.08
N VAL A 86 -12.66 -8.53 -0.83
CA VAL A 86 -12.48 -9.09 -2.18
C VAL A 86 -11.40 -8.34 -2.98
N CYS A 87 -11.37 -7.01 -2.88
CA CYS A 87 -10.35 -6.18 -3.52
C CYS A 87 -8.99 -6.40 -2.88
N LYS A 88 -8.92 -6.49 -1.55
CA LYS A 88 -7.70 -6.83 -0.82
C LYS A 88 -7.13 -8.17 -1.29
N VAL A 89 -7.94 -9.24 -1.33
CA VAL A 89 -7.49 -10.58 -1.75
C VAL A 89 -6.98 -10.58 -3.18
N LYS A 90 -7.74 -9.96 -4.11
CA LYS A 90 -7.34 -9.83 -5.51
C LYS A 90 -5.98 -9.14 -5.65
N ILE A 91 -5.83 -7.97 -5.05
CA ILE A 91 -4.59 -7.17 -5.14
C ILE A 91 -3.43 -7.89 -4.46
N SER A 92 -3.67 -8.53 -3.30
CA SER A 92 -2.65 -9.31 -2.60
C SER A 92 -2.09 -10.42 -3.49
N ALA A 93 -2.95 -11.08 -4.29
CA ALA A 93 -2.51 -12.10 -5.25
C ALA A 93 -1.72 -11.48 -6.41
N SER A 94 -2.21 -10.39 -7.03
CA SER A 94 -1.57 -9.76 -8.19
C SER A 94 -0.17 -9.21 -7.89
N TYR A 95 0.03 -8.65 -6.71
CA TYR A 95 1.27 -7.94 -6.35
C TYR A 95 2.25 -8.76 -5.51
N LYS A 96 1.93 -10.01 -5.16
CA LYS A 96 2.72 -10.84 -4.23
C LYS A 96 4.19 -10.97 -4.64
N SER A 97 4.45 -11.29 -5.89
CA SER A 97 5.84 -11.49 -6.36
C SER A 97 6.59 -10.16 -6.40
N GLU A 98 5.94 -9.09 -6.86
CA GLU A 98 6.57 -7.77 -7.00
C GLU A 98 6.97 -7.21 -5.64
N ILE A 99 6.10 -7.31 -4.62
CA ILE A 99 6.43 -6.80 -3.28
C ILE A 99 7.56 -7.60 -2.61
N ILE A 100 7.61 -8.92 -2.81
CA ILE A 100 8.68 -9.77 -2.26
C ILE A 100 10.03 -9.42 -2.88
N MET A 101 10.08 -9.18 -4.19
CA MET A 101 11.31 -8.74 -4.86
C MET A 101 11.71 -7.34 -4.37
N ALA A 102 10.74 -6.42 -4.33
CA ALA A 102 10.98 -5.06 -3.90
C ALA A 102 11.54 -4.97 -2.47
N LEU A 103 11.02 -5.77 -1.52
CA LEU A 103 11.56 -5.83 -0.15
C LEU A 103 12.99 -6.36 -0.07
N LYS A 104 13.43 -7.14 -1.06
CA LYS A 104 14.83 -7.59 -1.21
C LYS A 104 15.72 -6.59 -1.93
N GLY A 105 15.15 -5.47 -2.39
CA GLY A 105 15.85 -4.43 -3.14
C GLY A 105 16.10 -4.79 -4.61
N ILE A 106 15.27 -5.67 -5.19
CA ILE A 106 15.36 -6.13 -6.58
C ILE A 106 14.07 -5.77 -7.33
#